data_AF-A0A8S2PY37-F1
#
_entry.id   AF-A0A8S2PY37-F1
#
_cell.length_a   1.000
_cell.length_b   1.000
_cell.length_c   1.000
_cell.angle_alpha   90.00
_cell.angle_beta   90.00
_cell.angle_gamma   90.00
#
_symmetry.space_group_name_H-M   'P 1'
#
loop_
_entity.id
_entity.type
_entity.pdbx_description
1 polymer ?
#
loop_
_entity_poly.entity_id
_entity_poly.type
_entity_poly.pdbx_seq_one_letter_code
_entity_poly.pdbx_strand_id
1 'polypeptide(L)'
;MSKSTSSLSFCTQSSTSMISSSADEISSNSNDVNELTTIHHATESMRQLSDHYKHNRTTSDDSLNLSSRRRRKRTIFSAADIEHLKDSFIQNPKPSQQDIAVLSDQLGHDSYVIRVWFYNKRQATKKRNE
;
A
#
# COMPACT_ATOMS: atom_id res chain seq x y z
N MET A 1 -28.82 20.71 1.95
CA MET A 1 -27.44 20.26 2.21
C MET A 1 -27.41 18.74 2.08
N SER A 2 -26.84 18.21 1.00
CA SER A 2 -26.63 16.76 0.87
C SER A 2 -25.22 16.52 0.35
N LYS A 3 -24.37 15.92 1.18
CA LYS A 3 -23.01 15.49 0.82
C LYS A 3 -23.11 14.07 0.26
N SER A 4 -22.94 13.91 -1.06
CA SER A 4 -22.78 12.58 -1.68
C SER A 4 -21.31 12.18 -1.60
N THR A 5 -21.02 11.14 -0.82
CA THR A 5 -19.74 10.45 -0.81
C THR A 5 -19.78 9.33 -1.87
N SER A 6 -19.10 9.52 -3.00
CA SER A 6 -18.90 8.44 -3.98
C SER A 6 -17.85 7.46 -3.49
N SER A 7 -18.28 6.29 -3.02
CA SER A 7 -17.42 5.12 -2.86
C SER A 7 -17.24 4.45 -4.22
N LEU A 8 -16.03 4.48 -4.77
CA LEU A 8 -15.67 3.72 -5.97
C LEU A 8 -15.39 2.27 -5.55
N SER A 9 -16.41 1.42 -5.70
CA SER A 9 -16.30 -0.02 -5.57
C SER A 9 -15.69 -0.59 -6.85
N PHE A 10 -14.44 -1.06 -6.78
CA PHE A 10 -13.90 -1.97 -7.79
C PHE A 10 -14.40 -3.38 -7.47
N CYS A 11 -15.34 -3.87 -8.26
CA CYS A 11 -15.69 -5.28 -8.31
C CYS A 11 -15.46 -5.76 -9.74
N THR A 12 -14.36 -6.48 -9.96
CA THR A 12 -14.19 -7.29 -11.17
C THR A 12 -15.15 -8.47 -11.07
N GLN A 13 -16.15 -8.49 -11.95
CA GLN A 13 -17.03 -9.65 -12.13
C GLN A 13 -16.16 -10.87 -12.48
N SER A 14 -16.13 -11.85 -11.60
CA SER A 14 -15.78 -13.21 -11.98
C SER A 14 -16.83 -14.14 -11.36
N SER A 15 -17.89 -14.34 -12.13
CA SER A 15 -18.97 -15.28 -11.82
C SER A 15 -18.37 -16.67 -11.66
N THR A 16 -18.40 -17.22 -10.45
CA THR A 16 -18.22 -18.65 -10.23
C THR A 16 -19.44 -19.13 -9.44
N SER A 17 -20.30 -19.84 -10.16
CA SER A 17 -21.55 -20.43 -9.69
C SER A 17 -21.28 -21.44 -8.57
N MET A 18 -22.12 -21.42 -7.54
CA MET A 18 -22.07 -22.41 -6.46
C MET A 18 -22.49 -23.79 -7.00
N ILE A 19 -21.70 -24.83 -6.70
CA ILE A 19 -22.16 -26.21 -6.75
C ILE A 19 -22.09 -26.77 -5.34
N SER A 20 -23.27 -27.19 -4.88
CA SER A 20 -23.57 -27.84 -3.63
C SER A 20 -23.20 -29.32 -3.67
N SER A 21 -22.97 -29.85 -2.46
CA SER A 21 -23.30 -31.22 -2.01
C SER A 21 -22.22 -32.29 -1.97
N SER A 22 -22.17 -32.84 -0.75
CA SER A 22 -21.98 -34.22 -0.33
C SER A 22 -20.59 -34.85 -0.40
N ALA A 23 -20.16 -35.22 0.81
CA ALA A 23 -19.21 -36.27 1.07
C ALA A 23 -19.75 -37.61 0.54
N ASP A 24 -18.91 -38.32 -0.21
CA ASP A 24 -18.86 -39.77 -0.19
C ASP A 24 -17.42 -40.20 -0.47
N GLU A 25 -16.86 -40.90 0.50
CA GLU A 25 -15.64 -41.68 0.36
C GLU A 25 -15.89 -42.85 -0.59
N ILE A 26 -15.12 -42.97 -1.68
CA ILE A 26 -14.72 -44.28 -2.21
C ILE A 26 -13.26 -44.21 -2.65
N SER A 27 -12.40 -44.83 -1.84
CA SER A 27 -11.09 -45.34 -2.22
C SER A 27 -11.21 -46.30 -3.41
N SER A 28 -10.41 -46.13 -4.45
CA SER A 28 -9.58 -47.18 -5.06
C SER A 28 -8.86 -46.70 -6.32
N ASN A 29 -7.57 -47.04 -6.39
CA ASN A 29 -6.66 -47.03 -7.54
C ASN A 29 -7.30 -47.00 -8.93
N SER A 30 -6.87 -46.08 -9.80
CA SER A 30 -6.34 -46.38 -11.14
C SER A 30 -5.86 -45.10 -11.82
N ASN A 31 -4.79 -45.23 -12.59
CA ASN A 31 -4.17 -44.17 -13.38
C ASN A 31 -5.14 -43.62 -14.43
N ASP A 32 -5.62 -42.39 -14.25
CA ASP A 32 -5.95 -41.41 -15.31
C ASP A 32 -6.37 -40.09 -14.62
N VAL A 33 -5.39 -39.31 -14.15
CA VAL A 33 -5.65 -37.98 -13.58
C VAL A 33 -5.90 -36.98 -14.70
N ASN A 34 -7.16 -36.97 -15.10
CA ASN A 34 -7.93 -35.94 -15.78
C ASN A 34 -7.30 -34.52 -15.72
N GLU A 35 -7.27 -33.83 -16.85
CA GLU A 35 -6.65 -32.50 -17.06
C GLU A 35 -7.05 -31.44 -16.00
N LEU A 36 -8.22 -31.59 -15.38
CA LEU A 36 -8.74 -30.74 -14.30
C LEU A 36 -7.98 -30.88 -12.97
N THR A 37 -7.51 -32.07 -12.62
CA THR A 37 -6.65 -32.28 -11.43
C THR A 37 -5.27 -31.66 -11.63
N THR A 38 -4.72 -31.72 -12.85
CA THR A 38 -3.43 -31.08 -13.18
C THR A 38 -3.50 -29.57 -13.04
N ILE A 39 -4.59 -28.94 -13.49
CA ILE A 39 -4.81 -27.49 -13.33
C ILE A 39 -4.96 -27.15 -11.84
N HIS A 40 -5.75 -27.90 -11.07
CA HIS A 40 -5.90 -27.66 -9.63
C HIS A 40 -4.56 -27.77 -8.88
N HIS A 41 -3.75 -28.80 -9.20
CA HIS A 41 -2.42 -28.98 -8.61
C HIS A 41 -1.43 -27.89 -9.06
N ALA A 42 -1.49 -27.44 -10.31
CA ALA A 42 -0.70 -26.32 -10.80
C ALA A 42 -1.09 -25.00 -10.13
N THR A 43 -2.40 -24.76 -9.94
CA THR A 43 -2.89 -23.57 -9.21
C THR A 43 -2.50 -23.58 -7.75
N GLU A 44 -2.58 -24.74 -7.08
CA GLU A 44 -2.17 -24.90 -5.69
C GLU A 44 -0.65 -24.77 -5.55
N SER A 45 0.13 -25.28 -6.51
CA SER A 45 1.58 -25.12 -6.57
C SER A 45 2.00 -23.64 -6.76
N MET A 46 1.34 -22.90 -7.65
CA MET A 46 1.57 -21.45 -7.78
C MET A 46 1.17 -20.67 -6.53
N ARG A 47 0.10 -21.07 -5.84
CA ARG A 47 -0.36 -20.47 -4.58
C ARG A 47 0.62 -20.75 -3.43
N GLN A 48 1.08 -21.99 -3.29
CA GLN A 48 2.12 -22.39 -2.34
C GLN A 48 3.43 -21.64 -2.60
N LEU A 49 3.82 -21.44 -3.86
CA LEU A 49 5.02 -20.66 -4.21
C LEU A 49 4.85 -19.17 -3.83
N SER A 50 3.67 -18.59 -4.03
CA SER A 50 3.35 -17.22 -3.61
C SER A 50 3.42 -17.05 -2.09
N ASP A 51 2.88 -18.03 -1.34
CA ASP A 51 3.00 -18.04 0.12
C ASP A 51 4.46 -18.23 0.56
N HIS A 52 5.23 -19.09 -0.09
CA HIS A 52 6.67 -19.22 0.18
C HIS A 52 7.44 -17.92 -0.11
N TYR A 53 7.09 -17.19 -1.18
CA TYR A 53 7.74 -15.92 -1.53
C TYR A 53 7.39 -14.76 -0.57
N LYS A 54 6.24 -14.84 0.12
CA LYS A 54 5.89 -13.90 1.20
C LYS A 54 6.63 -14.21 2.49
N HIS A 55 6.84 -15.49 2.82
CA HIS A 55 7.50 -15.90 4.06
C HIS A 55 9.04 -15.86 3.98
N ASN A 56 9.65 -15.96 2.80
CA ASN A 56 11.11 -15.84 2.62
C ASN A 56 11.67 -14.40 2.75
N ARG A 57 10.83 -13.40 3.08
CA ARG A 57 11.33 -12.07 3.47
C ARG A 57 11.84 -11.99 4.91
N THR A 58 11.74 -13.07 5.67
CA THR A 58 12.21 -13.11 7.06
C THR A 58 12.87 -14.45 7.34
N THR A 59 14.17 -14.59 7.05
CA THR A 59 15.14 -15.42 7.81
C THR A 59 16.47 -15.49 7.06
N SER A 60 17.42 -14.64 7.47
CA SER A 60 18.85 -14.91 7.43
C SER A 60 19.50 -13.92 8.40
N ASP A 61 19.75 -14.43 9.61
CA ASP A 61 20.81 -14.06 10.54
C ASP A 61 21.33 -12.60 10.51
N ASP A 62 20.72 -11.73 11.31
CA ASP A 62 21.41 -10.60 11.96
C ASP A 62 20.76 -10.40 13.34
N SER A 63 21.11 -11.31 14.24
CA SER A 63 20.55 -11.44 15.59
C SER A 63 21.21 -10.51 16.62
N LEU A 64 21.57 -9.27 16.25
CA LEU A 64 22.07 -8.24 17.20
C LEU A 64 21.62 -6.80 16.88
N ASN A 65 20.54 -6.59 16.11
CA ASN A 65 19.92 -5.27 16.01
C ASN A 65 18.38 -5.33 15.96
N LEU A 66 17.79 -5.99 16.95
CA LEU A 66 16.35 -5.98 17.24
C LEU A 66 15.81 -4.63 17.74
N SER A 67 16.55 -3.53 17.58
CA SER A 67 15.94 -2.21 17.41
C SER A 67 15.38 -2.09 15.99
N SER A 68 14.47 -3.03 15.69
CA SER A 68 13.22 -2.82 14.97
C SER A 68 13.18 -1.49 14.25
N ARG A 69 13.10 -1.57 12.92
CA ARG A 69 12.79 -0.49 11.99
C ARG A 69 11.49 0.21 12.39
N ARG A 70 11.54 0.98 13.49
CA ARG A 70 10.41 1.62 14.13
C ARG A 70 10.07 2.75 13.20
N ARG A 71 9.08 2.50 12.33
CA ARG A 71 8.51 3.49 11.43
C ARG A 71 8.36 4.77 12.25
N ARG A 72 8.99 5.86 11.78
CA ARG A 72 8.87 7.16 12.44
C ARG A 72 7.38 7.46 12.58
N LYS A 73 6.95 7.87 13.78
CA LYS A 73 5.56 8.30 14.00
C LYS A 73 5.24 9.37 12.96
N ARG A 74 4.07 9.25 12.34
CA ARG A 74 3.64 10.20 11.32
C ARG A 74 3.58 11.59 11.95
N THR A 75 4.24 12.57 11.33
CA THR A 75 4.07 13.97 11.70
C THR A 75 2.66 14.41 11.29
N ILE A 76 1.91 14.95 12.26
CA ILE A 76 0.60 15.55 12.06
C ILE A 76 0.79 17.07 12.09
N PHE A 77 0.38 17.75 11.03
CA PHE A 77 0.42 19.21 10.96
C PHE A 77 -0.84 19.80 11.56
N SER A 78 -0.71 20.95 12.23
CA SER A 78 -1.88 21.71 12.69
C SER A 78 -2.64 22.29 11.49
N ALA A 79 -3.91 22.69 11.69
CA ALA A 79 -4.68 23.34 10.62
C ALA A 79 -4.00 24.64 10.14
N ALA A 80 -3.47 25.44 11.08
CA ALA A 80 -2.74 26.67 10.79
C ALA A 80 -1.46 26.41 9.99
N ASP A 81 -0.68 25.38 10.36
CA ASP A 81 0.54 25.01 9.63
C ASP A 81 0.22 24.60 8.20
N ILE A 82 -0.88 23.85 8.01
CA ILE A 82 -1.32 23.41 6.69
C ILE A 82 -1.72 24.62 5.82
N GLU A 83 -2.41 25.61 6.38
CA GLU A 83 -2.76 26.84 5.67
C GLU A 83 -1.52 27.63 5.28
N HIS A 84 -0.60 27.85 6.22
CA HIS A 84 0.67 28.54 5.95
C HIS A 84 1.49 27.85 4.85
N LEU A 85 1.56 26.51 4.88
CA LEU A 85 2.24 25.72 3.86
C LEU A 85 1.56 25.81 2.48
N LYS A 86 0.23 25.91 2.44
CA LYS A 86 -0.51 26.10 1.18
C LYS A 86 -0.24 27.47 0.58
N ASP A 87 -0.27 28.52 1.40
CA ASP A 87 -0.02 29.89 0.93
C ASP A 87 1.41 30.01 0.37
N SER A 88 2.38 29.47 1.11
CA SER A 88 3.77 29.38 0.65
C SER A 88 3.91 28.59 -0.65
N PHE A 89 3.16 27.51 -0.83
CA PHE A 89 3.16 26.70 -2.05
C PHE A 89 2.64 27.46 -3.28
N ILE A 90 1.65 28.34 -3.10
CA ILE A 90 1.11 29.17 -4.19
C ILE A 90 2.18 30.16 -4.67
N GLN A 91 2.93 30.75 -3.74
CA GLN A 91 4.00 31.70 -4.06
C GLN A 91 5.24 31.02 -4.66
N ASN A 92 5.66 29.91 -4.07
CA ASN A 92 6.81 29.14 -4.53
C ASN A 92 6.55 27.62 -4.43
N PRO A 93 6.14 26.97 -5.54
CA PRO A 93 5.87 25.53 -5.53
C PRO A 93 7.13 24.66 -5.48
N LYS A 94 8.32 25.24 -5.69
CA LYS A 94 9.63 24.56 -5.61
C LYS A 94 10.54 25.35 -4.65
N PRO A 95 10.25 25.33 -3.34
CA PRO A 95 11.04 26.07 -2.37
C PRO A 95 12.50 25.62 -2.40
N SER A 96 13.41 26.58 -2.29
CA SER A 96 14.84 26.30 -2.18
C SER A 96 15.15 25.65 -0.82
N GLN A 97 16.37 25.14 -0.66
CA GLN A 97 16.79 24.58 0.63
C GLN A 97 16.76 25.62 1.76
N GLN A 98 17.07 26.89 1.44
CA GLN A 98 17.00 28.00 2.39
C GLN A 98 15.55 28.31 2.79
N ASP A 99 14.64 28.37 1.82
CA ASP A 99 13.21 28.62 2.10
C ASP A 99 12.62 27.49 2.97
N ILE A 100 13.01 26.24 2.72
CA ILE A 100 12.58 25.10 3.53
C ILE A 100 13.07 25.24 4.98
N ALA A 101 14.31 25.69 5.19
CA ALA A 101 14.86 25.92 6.53
C ALA A 101 14.10 27.04 7.26
N VAL A 102 13.81 28.14 6.57
CA VAL A 102 13.01 29.25 7.15
C VAL A 102 11.62 28.78 7.56
N LEU A 103 10.93 28.02 6.70
CA LEU A 103 9.60 27.46 7.02
C LEU A 103 9.66 26.43 8.15
N SER A 104 10.74 25.65 8.22
CA SER A 104 11.01 24.67 9.27
C SER A 104 11.13 25.34 10.64
N ASP A 105 11.91 26.42 10.71
CA ASP A 105 12.11 27.20 11.94
C ASP A 105 10.84 27.94 12.37
N GLN A 106 10.09 28.50 11.41
CA GLN A 106 8.83 29.21 11.69
C GLN A 106 7.72 28.29 12.21
N LEU A 107 7.61 27.07 11.66
CA LEU A 107 6.55 26.13 12.02
C LEU A 107 6.97 25.12 13.11
N GLY A 108 8.25 25.08 13.47
CA GLY A 108 8.79 24.13 14.47
C GLY A 108 8.80 22.67 14.00
N HIS A 109 8.75 22.43 12.69
CA HIS A 109 8.82 21.08 12.11
C HIS A 109 10.18 20.83 11.49
N ASP A 110 10.63 19.58 11.43
CA ASP A 110 11.87 19.20 10.76
C ASP A 110 11.83 19.55 9.25
N SER A 111 12.92 20.11 8.73
CA SER A 111 13.08 20.49 7.32
C SER A 111 12.78 19.35 6.35
N TYR A 112 13.08 18.10 6.72
CA TYR A 112 12.71 16.91 5.94
C TYR A 112 11.19 16.76 5.82
N VAL A 113 10.44 17.00 6.89
CA VAL A 113 8.98 16.87 6.92
C VAL A 113 8.36 17.94 6.00
N ILE A 114 8.84 19.18 6.08
CA ILE A 114 8.42 20.27 5.18
C ILE A 114 8.73 19.90 3.72
N ARG A 115 9.95 19.45 3.42
CA ARG A 115 10.35 19.02 2.07
C ARG A 115 9.46 17.91 1.52
N VAL A 116 9.19 16.87 2.31
CA VAL A 116 8.31 15.75 1.92
C VAL A 116 6.88 16.24 1.69
N TRP A 117 6.40 17.20 2.48
CA TRP A 117 5.08 17.80 2.26
C TRP A 117 5.00 18.49 0.89
N PHE A 118 5.97 19.32 0.53
CA PHE A 118 6.03 19.98 -0.79
C PHE A 118 6.12 18.96 -1.94
N TYR A 119 6.90 17.90 -1.76
CA TYR A 119 6.98 16.82 -2.74
C TYR A 119 5.64 16.13 -2.95
N ASN A 120 4.98 15.72 -1.86
CA ASN A 120 3.67 15.06 -1.90
C ASN A 120 2.60 15.97 -2.49
N LYS A 121 2.61 17.27 -2.15
CA LYS A 121 1.69 18.27 -2.67
C LYS A 121 1.78 18.37 -4.20
N ARG A 122 2.99 18.38 -4.76
CA ARG A 122 3.24 18.37 -6.22
C ARG A 122 2.82 17.05 -6.88
N GLN A 123 3.08 15.92 -6.24
CA GLN A 123 2.69 14.62 -6.79
C GLN A 123 1.17 14.45 -6.86
N ALA A 124 0.44 14.96 -5.85
CA ALA A 124 -1.02 14.98 -5.86
C ALA A 124 -1.58 15.82 -7.03
N THR A 125 -0.92 16.92 -7.39
CA THR A 125 -1.34 17.71 -8.57
C THR A 125 -1.10 16.99 -9.89
N LYS A 126 -0.04 16.17 -10.00
CA LYS A 126 0.23 15.38 -11.20
C LYS A 126 -0.74 14.22 -11.36
N LYS A 127 -0.98 13.46 -10.29
CA LYS A 127 -1.81 12.23 -10.32
C LYS A 127 -3.30 12.46 -10.62
N ARG A 128 -3.81 13.69 -10.50
CA ARG A 128 -5.21 14.02 -10.80
C ARG A 128 -5.47 14.31 -12.29
N ASN A 129 -4.41 14.45 -13.09
CA ASN A 129 -4.50 14.86 -14.49
C ASN A 129 -4.08 13.74 -15.49
N GLU A 130 -3.90 12.51 -15.00
CA GLU A 130 -3.75 11.26 -15.79
C GLU A 130 -4.96 10.37 -15.49
#